data_AF-A0A2D6F257-F1
#
_entry.id   AF-A0A2D6F257-F1
#
_cell.length_a   1.000
_cell.length_b   1.000
_cell.length_c   1.000
_cell.angle_alpha   90.00
_cell.angle_beta   90.00
_cell.angle_gamma   90.00
#
_symmetry.space_group_name_H-M   'P 1'
#
loop_
_entity.id
_entity.type
_entity.pdbx_description
1 polymer ?
#
loop_
_entity_poly.entity_id
_entity_poly.type
_entity_poly.pdbx_seq_one_letter_code
_entity_poly.pdbx_strand_id
1 'polypeptide(L)'
;MKRGFQYKRGQVAMEFLMTYGWAIIIILLAIATLWLLGVFSPSVSTTCQIEAPFTCQDAVVADNSVILRLGASHAQSAKVSSVTVNGQACPRLTNTQITNNQITLVRCLGLTLDEKEKVSVEIDASYVKRGGGLTHRIEGTVSGQASKGNYVYSSDSSIIAAYDFEGDGNDVSGNSNDLTIVGADCSVAGKKGNGCLLDKSVSFEYLIANPMTSFPSTSITVEFWMWSSDTYTYSWPVSYASTATDNDFGVGDIPSIDVWVGNDRGVTSGVALGDSQWHHIAATWQSSDGALFIYKDGVEIHSDTASSGGSITGGGSLVLGQDQDSIGGTFQSAQSYDGIIDELAIYNRVLTPQEIKDHAKI
;
A
#
# COMPACT_ATOMS: atom_id res chain seq x y z
N MET A 1 -44.79 77.17 17.04
CA MET A 1 -43.76 76.79 16.06
C MET A 1 -42.86 75.71 16.66
N LYS A 2 -43.02 74.43 16.27
CA LYS A 2 -42.10 73.35 16.61
C LYS A 2 -41.22 73.07 15.39
N ARG A 3 -39.90 73.32 15.46
CA ARG A 3 -38.93 72.86 14.46
C ARG A 3 -38.32 71.55 14.97
N GLY A 4 -38.71 70.42 14.38
CA GLY A 4 -38.06 69.14 14.59
C GLY A 4 -36.77 69.06 13.78
N PHE A 5 -35.62 68.95 14.45
CA PHE A 5 -34.34 68.70 13.81
C PHE A 5 -34.18 67.18 13.65
N GLN A 6 -34.33 66.66 12.43
CA GLN A 6 -33.97 65.27 12.11
C GLN A 6 -32.44 65.18 12.01
N TYR A 7 -31.80 64.56 13.00
CA TYR A 7 -30.40 64.15 12.89
C TYR A 7 -30.32 62.94 11.94
N LYS A 8 -29.65 63.11 10.80
CA LYS A 8 -29.53 62.10 9.74
C LYS A 8 -28.63 60.95 10.21
N ARG A 9 -29.19 59.75 10.36
CA ARG A 9 -28.48 58.51 10.75
C ARG A 9 -27.21 58.21 9.92
N GLY A 10 -27.09 58.75 8.71
CA GLY A 10 -25.90 58.59 7.86
C GLY A 10 -24.66 59.36 8.33
N GLN A 11 -24.81 60.43 9.13
CA GLN A 11 -23.66 61.22 9.60
C GLN A 11 -22.88 60.50 10.71
N VAL A 12 -23.60 59.83 11.63
CA VAL A 12 -23.00 59.03 12.72
C VAL A 12 -22.29 57.79 12.17
N ALA A 13 -22.84 57.16 11.13
CA ALA A 13 -22.21 56.01 10.47
C ALA A 13 -20.89 56.39 9.78
N MET A 14 -20.80 57.58 9.18
CA MET A 14 -19.56 58.07 8.56
C MET A 14 -18.49 58.42 9.58
N GLU A 15 -18.87 59.03 10.71
CA GLU A 15 -17.92 59.28 11.80
C GLU A 15 -17.39 57.97 12.37
N PHE A 16 -18.25 56.96 12.61
CA PHE A 16 -17.82 55.66 13.10
C PHE A 16 -16.83 54.95 12.15
N LEU A 17 -17.10 54.99 10.84
CA LEU A 17 -16.20 54.45 9.82
C LEU A 17 -14.87 55.20 9.74
N MET A 18 -14.86 56.53 9.93
CA MET A 18 -13.61 57.28 9.95
C MET A 18 -12.80 57.02 11.21
N THR A 19 -13.41 56.91 12.40
CA THR A 19 -12.68 56.74 13.66
C THR A 19 -12.23 55.30 13.93
N TYR A 20 -12.97 54.30 13.43
CA TYR A 20 -12.70 52.89 13.70
C TYR A 20 -12.41 52.05 12.45
N GLY A 21 -12.60 52.61 11.25
CA GLY A 21 -12.37 51.89 10.00
C GLY A 21 -10.93 51.40 9.86
N TRP A 22 -9.94 52.21 10.26
CA TRP A 22 -8.54 51.77 10.26
C TRP A 22 -8.27 50.63 11.25
N ALA A 23 -8.94 50.65 12.40
CA ALA A 23 -8.76 49.63 13.44
C ALA A 23 -9.33 48.28 12.97
N ILE A 24 -10.48 48.30 12.29
CA ILE A 24 -11.07 47.12 11.67
C ILE A 24 -10.15 46.58 10.56
N ILE A 25 -9.58 47.46 9.73
CA ILE A 25 -8.62 47.03 8.68
C ILE A 25 -7.38 46.38 9.29
N ILE A 26 -6.81 46.95 10.36
CA ILE A 26 -5.65 46.37 11.05
C ILE A 26 -6.00 45.00 11.64
N ILE A 27 -7.18 44.85 12.24
CA ILE A 27 -7.63 43.56 12.79
C ILE A 27 -7.83 42.53 11.67
N LEU A 28 -8.44 42.91 10.54
CA LEU A 28 -8.61 42.00 9.40
C LEU A 28 -7.28 41.61 8.78
N LEU A 29 -6.34 42.56 8.65
CA LEU A 29 -4.98 42.27 8.19
C LEU A 29 -4.25 41.34 9.15
N ALA A 30 -4.37 41.56 10.45
CA ALA A 30 -3.77 40.71 11.47
C ALA A 30 -4.31 39.27 11.40
N ILE A 31 -5.64 39.10 11.29
CA ILE A 31 -6.28 37.80 11.13
C ILE A 31 -5.82 37.13 9.83
N ALA A 32 -5.78 37.87 8.72
CA ALA A 32 -5.30 37.36 7.43
C ALA A 32 -3.84 36.92 7.51
N THR A 33 -2.96 37.70 8.16
CA THR A 33 -1.56 37.31 8.38
C THR A 33 -1.44 36.10 9.30
N LEU A 34 -2.21 36.01 10.39
CA LEU A 34 -2.18 34.85 11.28
C LEU A 34 -2.68 33.58 10.59
N TRP A 35 -3.65 33.70 9.68
CA TRP A 35 -4.11 32.62 8.82
C TRP A 35 -3.04 32.20 7.81
N LEU A 36 -2.38 33.16 7.14
CA LEU A 36 -1.25 32.92 6.22
C LEU A 36 -0.01 32.32 6.91
N LEU A 37 0.22 32.67 8.18
CA LEU A 37 1.29 32.12 9.02
C LEU A 37 0.92 30.77 9.67
N GLY A 38 -0.27 30.22 9.38
CA GLY A 38 -0.69 28.91 9.85
C GLY A 38 -1.00 28.84 11.36
N VAL A 39 -1.15 29.96 12.05
CA VAL A 39 -1.42 30.00 13.51
C VAL A 39 -2.79 29.39 13.86
N PHE A 40 -3.74 29.40 12.91
CA PHE A 40 -5.05 28.74 13.04
C PHE A 40 -5.08 27.32 12.44
N SER A 41 -3.93 26.78 12.05
CA SER A 41 -3.78 25.43 11.53
C SER A 41 -3.06 24.58 12.58
N PRO A 42 -3.72 24.20 13.68
CA PRO A 42 -3.09 23.32 14.67
C PRO A 42 -2.61 22.05 13.95
N SER A 43 -1.36 21.66 14.20
CA SER A 43 -0.86 20.34 13.85
C SER A 43 -1.76 19.33 14.57
N VAL A 44 -2.61 18.64 13.81
CA VAL A 44 -3.47 17.60 14.38
C VAL A 44 -2.56 16.41 14.58
N SER A 45 -2.12 16.17 15.82
CA SER A 45 -1.51 14.88 16.16
C SER A 45 -2.52 13.79 15.83
N THR A 46 -2.08 12.70 15.20
CA THR A 46 -3.00 11.60 14.94
C THR A 46 -3.52 11.06 16.26
N THR A 47 -4.83 11.15 16.49
CA THR A 47 -5.50 10.62 17.68
C THR A 47 -6.36 9.46 17.24
N CYS A 48 -6.20 8.30 17.87
CA CYS A 48 -7.06 7.14 17.62
C CYS A 48 -7.72 6.69 18.93
N GLN A 49 -9.06 6.66 18.95
CA GLN A 49 -9.85 6.30 20.12
C GLN A 49 -10.92 5.28 19.73
N ILE A 50 -10.98 4.16 20.45
CA ILE A 50 -12.01 3.14 20.27
C ILE A 50 -12.37 2.56 21.64
N GLU A 51 -13.64 2.21 21.82
CA GLU A 51 -14.10 1.66 23.10
C GLU A 51 -13.58 0.24 23.34
N ALA A 52 -13.37 -0.10 24.62
CA ALA A 52 -13.04 -1.47 25.03
C ALA A 52 -14.14 -2.45 24.57
N PRO A 53 -13.80 -3.69 24.14
CA PRO A 53 -12.52 -4.38 24.32
C PRO A 53 -11.45 -4.12 23.25
N PHE A 54 -11.73 -3.22 22.30
CA PHE A 54 -10.76 -2.86 21.28
C PHE A 54 -9.73 -1.88 21.84
N THR A 55 -8.54 -1.92 21.27
CA THR A 55 -7.47 -0.97 21.55
C THR A 55 -6.96 -0.44 20.23
N CYS A 56 -6.96 0.88 20.05
CA CYS A 56 -6.26 1.47 18.93
C CYS A 56 -4.86 1.88 19.37
N GLN A 57 -3.85 1.27 18.78
CA GLN A 57 -2.46 1.56 19.09
C GLN A 57 -1.96 2.76 18.28
N ASP A 58 -2.33 2.81 17.00
CA ASP A 58 -1.90 3.85 16.07
C ASP A 58 -2.85 3.93 14.88
N ALA A 59 -2.79 5.05 14.17
CA ALA A 59 -3.42 5.19 12.88
C ALA A 59 -2.54 6.03 11.96
N VAL A 60 -2.40 5.57 10.71
CA VAL A 60 -1.66 6.27 9.67
C VAL A 60 -2.67 6.78 8.65
N VAL A 61 -2.61 8.09 8.36
CA VAL A 61 -3.43 8.74 7.35
C VAL A 61 -2.51 9.14 6.20
N ALA A 62 -2.74 8.54 5.04
CA ALA A 62 -2.04 8.82 3.80
C ALA A 62 -2.97 9.54 2.81
N ASP A 63 -2.43 9.91 1.65
CA ASP A 63 -3.18 10.51 0.54
C ASP A 63 -4.17 9.55 -0.14
N ASN A 64 -3.89 8.24 -0.13
CA ASN A 64 -4.75 7.21 -0.74
C ASN A 64 -5.27 6.15 0.26
N SER A 65 -4.87 6.21 1.53
CA SER A 65 -5.25 5.20 2.51
C SER A 65 -5.36 5.70 3.94
N VAL A 66 -6.11 4.96 4.76
CA VAL A 66 -6.08 5.05 6.22
C VAL A 66 -5.80 3.66 6.76
N ILE A 67 -4.74 3.51 7.54
CA ILE A 67 -4.37 2.26 8.20
C ILE A 67 -4.62 2.41 9.70
N LEU A 68 -5.39 1.49 10.26
CA LEU A 68 -5.76 1.46 11.67
C LEU A 68 -5.09 0.26 12.33
N ARG A 69 -4.26 0.51 13.34
CA ARG A 69 -3.58 -0.54 14.09
C ARG A 69 -4.41 -0.88 15.33
N LEU A 70 -5.28 -1.87 15.18
CA LEU A 70 -6.29 -2.24 16.16
C LEU A 70 -5.97 -3.59 16.82
N GLY A 71 -6.10 -3.67 18.13
CA GLY A 71 -6.10 -4.91 18.88
C GLY A 71 -7.46 -5.17 19.52
N ALA A 72 -7.71 -6.42 19.92
CA ALA A 72 -8.87 -6.78 20.73
C ALA A 72 -8.48 -7.78 21.82
N SER A 73 -9.05 -7.63 23.01
CA SER A 73 -8.81 -8.52 24.15
C SER A 73 -10.13 -9.04 24.74
N HIS A 74 -10.13 -10.24 25.32
CA HIS A 74 -11.33 -10.84 25.94
C HIS A 74 -12.56 -10.99 25.01
N ALA A 75 -12.35 -11.00 23.69
CA ALA A 75 -13.37 -11.23 22.69
C ALA A 75 -13.26 -12.64 22.11
N GLN A 76 -14.38 -13.32 21.91
CA GLN A 76 -14.46 -14.59 21.17
C GLN A 76 -14.35 -14.35 19.66
N SER A 77 -14.98 -13.27 19.19
CA SER A 77 -14.83 -12.73 17.85
C SER A 77 -14.84 -11.21 17.94
N ALA A 78 -14.04 -10.55 17.11
CA ALA A 78 -13.99 -9.09 16.98
C ALA A 78 -13.80 -8.74 15.51
N LYS A 79 -14.58 -7.76 15.02
CA LYS A 79 -14.55 -7.36 13.61
C LYS A 79 -14.86 -5.88 13.45
N VAL A 80 -14.12 -5.20 12.58
CA VAL A 80 -14.51 -3.89 12.04
C VAL A 80 -15.59 -4.06 10.97
N SER A 81 -16.74 -3.43 11.20
CA SER A 81 -17.94 -3.54 10.35
C SER A 81 -17.92 -2.53 9.22
N SER A 82 -17.55 -1.29 9.52
CA SER A 82 -17.39 -0.21 8.54
C SER A 82 -16.36 0.80 9.01
N VAL A 83 -15.78 1.50 8.03
CA VAL A 83 -14.93 2.66 8.24
C VAL A 83 -15.45 3.77 7.32
N THR A 84 -15.58 4.97 7.84
CA THR A 84 -16.02 6.16 7.10
C THR A 84 -14.93 7.21 7.21
N VAL A 85 -14.49 7.78 6.09
CA VAL A 85 -13.45 8.81 6.03
C VAL A 85 -14.07 10.11 5.53
N ASN A 86 -13.97 11.19 6.31
CA ASN A 86 -14.58 12.50 6.01
C ASN A 86 -16.08 12.42 5.65
N GLY A 87 -16.81 11.50 6.30
CA GLY A 87 -18.24 11.26 6.05
C GLY A 87 -18.55 10.40 4.81
N GLN A 88 -17.54 9.92 4.10
CA GLN A 88 -17.70 9.00 2.97
C GLN A 88 -17.33 7.57 3.37
N ALA A 89 -18.13 6.59 2.93
CA ALA A 89 -17.83 5.19 3.20
C ALA A 89 -16.48 4.81 2.58
N CYS A 90 -15.68 4.04 3.33
CA CYS A 90 -14.42 3.52 2.83
C CYS A 90 -14.62 2.76 1.50
N PRO A 91 -13.94 3.15 0.41
CA PRO A 91 -14.11 2.50 -0.89
C PRO A 91 -13.74 1.02 -0.85
N ARG A 92 -12.61 0.69 -0.21
CA ARG A 92 -12.17 -0.69 -0.03
C ARG A 92 -11.61 -0.91 1.37
N LEU A 93 -12.36 -1.65 2.20
CA LEU A 93 -11.99 -1.98 3.57
C LEU A 93 -11.47 -3.43 3.67
N THR A 94 -10.26 -3.60 4.17
CA THR A 94 -9.56 -4.90 4.21
C THR A 94 -9.10 -5.26 5.63
N ASN A 95 -8.78 -6.54 5.84
CA ASN A 95 -8.28 -7.09 7.10
C ASN A 95 -9.19 -6.80 8.33
N THR A 96 -10.50 -6.93 8.16
CA THR A 96 -11.49 -6.49 9.16
C THR A 96 -11.64 -7.39 10.38
N GLN A 97 -11.12 -8.62 10.35
CA GLN A 97 -11.23 -9.58 11.44
C GLN A 97 -10.06 -9.38 12.42
N ILE A 98 -10.37 -9.17 13.70
CA ILE A 98 -9.36 -8.96 14.72
C ILE A 98 -9.24 -10.20 15.59
N THR A 99 -8.06 -10.81 15.56
CA THR A 99 -7.75 -11.97 16.39
C THR A 99 -7.45 -11.54 17.81
N ASN A 100 -7.99 -12.27 18.79
CA ASN A 100 -7.83 -11.93 20.20
C ASN A 100 -6.35 -11.97 20.63
N ASN A 101 -5.90 -10.92 21.32
CA ASN A 101 -4.52 -10.68 21.75
C ASN A 101 -3.52 -10.50 20.60
N GLN A 102 -3.97 -10.21 19.38
CA GLN A 102 -3.11 -9.79 18.29
C GLN A 102 -3.46 -8.37 17.86
N ILE A 103 -2.50 -7.73 17.22
CA ILE A 103 -2.69 -6.45 16.55
C ILE A 103 -3.00 -6.76 15.09
N THR A 104 -4.07 -6.16 14.59
CA THR A 104 -4.54 -6.27 13.21
C THR A 104 -4.46 -4.88 12.57
N LEU A 105 -3.88 -4.82 11.37
CA LEU A 105 -3.85 -3.62 10.55
C LEU A 105 -5.11 -3.58 9.67
N VAL A 106 -6.14 -2.89 10.12
CA VAL A 106 -7.38 -2.68 9.35
C VAL A 106 -7.13 -1.54 8.37
N ARG A 107 -7.34 -1.77 7.07
CA ARG A 107 -6.94 -0.81 6.03
C ARG A 107 -8.14 -0.32 5.25
N CYS A 108 -8.28 0.99 5.15
CA CYS A 108 -9.18 1.65 4.23
C CYS A 108 -8.37 2.18 3.04
N LEU A 109 -8.67 1.68 1.84
CA LEU A 109 -7.92 1.96 0.62
C LEU A 109 -8.79 2.64 -0.43
N GLY A 110 -8.12 3.26 -1.40
CA GLY A 110 -8.75 3.89 -2.55
C GLY A 110 -9.29 5.29 -2.26
N LEU A 111 -8.69 5.98 -1.30
CA LEU A 111 -9.05 7.35 -0.95
C LEU A 111 -8.40 8.33 -1.91
N THR A 112 -8.90 9.55 -1.95
CA THR A 112 -8.26 10.63 -2.70
C THR A 112 -8.23 11.85 -1.79
N LEU A 113 -7.13 12.00 -1.08
CA LEU A 113 -6.91 13.03 -0.07
C LEU A 113 -5.74 13.91 -0.50
N ASP A 114 -5.88 15.22 -0.32
CA ASP A 114 -4.81 16.17 -0.57
C ASP A 114 -3.72 16.08 0.51
N GLU A 115 -2.48 16.42 0.17
CA GLU A 115 -1.40 16.49 1.16
C GLU A 115 -1.76 17.50 2.28
N LYS A 116 -1.63 17.06 3.54
CA LYS A 116 -2.02 17.79 4.76
C LYS A 116 -3.53 18.04 4.90
N GLU A 117 -4.36 17.41 4.06
CA GLU A 117 -5.80 17.40 4.27
C GLU A 117 -6.12 16.87 5.67
N LYS A 118 -7.01 17.55 6.39
CA LYS A 118 -7.47 17.09 7.69
C LYS A 118 -8.47 15.96 7.48
N VAL A 119 -8.24 14.85 8.16
CA VAL A 119 -9.05 13.65 8.01
C VAL A 119 -9.70 13.29 9.33
N SER A 120 -11.00 13.01 9.28
CA SER A 120 -11.79 12.42 10.36
C SER A 120 -12.26 11.05 9.92
N VAL A 121 -12.00 10.02 10.72
CA VAL A 121 -12.36 8.64 10.44
C VAL A 121 -13.29 8.14 11.53
N GLU A 122 -14.42 7.56 11.14
CA GLU A 122 -15.37 6.90 12.04
C GLU A 122 -15.26 5.39 11.81
N ILE A 123 -15.18 4.63 12.90
CA ILE A 123 -15.03 3.17 12.90
C ILE A 123 -16.25 2.57 13.58
N ASP A 124 -16.99 1.74 12.87
CA ASP A 124 -18.00 0.86 13.47
C ASP A 124 -17.38 -0.52 13.65
N ALA A 125 -17.35 -1.04 14.87
CA ALA A 125 -16.86 -2.39 15.15
C ALA A 125 -17.88 -3.21 15.95
N SER A 126 -17.70 -4.52 15.92
CA SER A 126 -18.55 -5.45 16.65
C SER A 126 -17.74 -6.59 17.25
N TYR A 127 -18.22 -7.12 18.37
CA TYR A 127 -17.58 -8.24 19.05
C TYR A 127 -18.57 -9.13 19.80
N VAL A 128 -18.17 -10.37 20.06
CA VAL A 128 -18.87 -11.28 20.98
C VAL A 128 -17.96 -11.52 22.19
N LYS A 129 -18.48 -11.31 23.40
CA LYS A 129 -17.73 -11.58 24.64
C LYS A 129 -17.44 -13.06 24.79
N ARG A 130 -16.27 -13.40 25.34
CA ARG A 130 -15.91 -14.79 25.62
C ARG A 130 -16.95 -15.44 26.57
N GLY A 131 -17.57 -16.54 26.11
CA GLY A 131 -18.60 -17.25 26.87
C GLY A 131 -20.01 -16.66 26.77
N GLY A 132 -20.20 -15.61 25.97
CA GLY A 132 -21.50 -15.07 25.58
C GLY A 132 -21.88 -15.42 24.14
N GLY A 133 -23.13 -15.17 23.76
CA GLY A 133 -23.61 -15.34 22.38
C GLY A 133 -24.16 -14.07 21.72
N LEU A 134 -24.13 -12.94 22.43
CA LEU A 134 -24.65 -11.66 21.93
C LEU A 134 -23.54 -10.84 21.28
N THR A 135 -23.84 -10.32 20.09
CA THR A 135 -22.99 -9.35 19.40
C THR A 135 -23.21 -7.95 19.97
N HIS A 136 -22.13 -7.32 20.41
CA HIS A 136 -22.09 -5.93 20.82
C HIS A 136 -21.51 -5.08 19.70
N ARG A 137 -22.01 -3.85 19.55
CA ARG A 137 -21.47 -2.85 18.63
C ARG A 137 -20.79 -1.74 19.42
N ILE A 138 -19.73 -1.19 18.86
CA ILE A 138 -18.99 -0.07 19.41
C ILE A 138 -18.56 0.87 18.28
N GLU A 139 -18.28 2.11 18.65
CA GLU A 139 -17.78 3.14 17.75
C GLU A 139 -16.35 3.53 18.14
N GLY A 140 -15.59 4.00 17.16
CA GLY A 140 -14.26 4.56 17.32
C GLY A 140 -14.06 5.75 16.39
N THR A 141 -13.13 6.63 16.73
CA THR A 141 -12.78 7.79 15.92
C THR A 141 -11.27 7.90 15.76
N VAL A 142 -10.85 8.32 14.57
CA VAL A 142 -9.49 8.77 14.31
C VAL A 142 -9.53 10.17 13.74
N SER A 143 -8.62 11.03 14.19
CA SER A 143 -8.38 12.32 13.54
C SER A 143 -6.90 12.46 13.22
N GLY A 144 -6.57 13.04 12.07
CA GLY A 144 -5.19 13.21 11.63
C GLY A 144 -5.07 14.10 10.40
N GLN A 145 -3.88 14.11 9.79
CA GLN A 145 -3.63 14.78 8.52
C GLN A 145 -3.05 13.79 7.52
N ALA A 146 -3.51 13.85 6.28
CA ALA A 146 -2.98 13.03 5.19
C ALA A 146 -1.52 13.40 4.93
N SER A 147 -0.65 12.41 5.01
CA SER A 147 0.75 12.53 4.61
C SER A 147 0.94 11.95 3.21
N LYS A 148 1.71 12.65 2.37
CA LYS A 148 2.07 12.13 1.05
C LYS A 148 3.11 11.03 1.22
N GLY A 149 2.83 9.84 0.70
CA GLY A 149 3.87 8.82 0.49
C GLY A 149 4.06 7.77 1.57
N ASN A 150 3.05 7.40 2.34
CA ASN A 150 3.10 6.18 3.16
C ASN A 150 1.95 5.25 2.76
N TYR A 151 2.29 4.16 2.07
CA TYR A 151 1.40 3.09 1.59
C TYR A 151 0.50 3.46 0.41
N VAL A 152 1.07 3.34 -0.78
CA VAL A 152 0.35 3.35 -2.06
C VAL A 152 0.01 1.92 -2.42
N TYR A 153 -1.12 1.42 -1.94
CA TYR A 153 -1.82 0.41 -2.72
C TYR A 153 -2.92 1.13 -3.45
N SER A 154 -2.63 1.33 -4.73
CA SER A 154 -3.44 2.07 -5.69
C SER A 154 -4.93 1.75 -5.54
N SER A 155 -5.79 2.79 -5.69
CA SER A 155 -7.25 2.61 -5.86
C SER A 155 -7.62 1.81 -7.11
N ASP A 156 -6.61 1.45 -7.91
CA ASP A 156 -6.72 0.70 -9.13
C ASP A 156 -7.31 -0.69 -8.88
N SER A 157 -8.50 -0.90 -9.44
CA SER A 157 -9.21 -2.17 -9.40
C SER A 157 -8.50 -3.32 -10.11
N SER A 158 -7.45 -3.04 -10.90
CA SER A 158 -6.64 -4.06 -11.57
C SER A 158 -5.61 -4.73 -10.64
N ILE A 159 -5.39 -4.19 -9.43
CA ILE A 159 -4.49 -4.81 -8.47
C ILE A 159 -5.03 -6.19 -8.07
N ILE A 160 -4.16 -7.20 -8.15
CA ILE A 160 -4.44 -8.59 -7.82
C ILE A 160 -3.93 -8.93 -6.43
N ALA A 161 -2.70 -8.53 -6.13
CA ALA A 161 -2.10 -8.76 -4.83
C ALA A 161 -1.13 -7.62 -4.50
N ALA A 162 -0.97 -7.35 -3.22
CA ALA A 162 -0.02 -6.39 -2.72
C ALA A 162 0.50 -6.83 -1.34
N TYR A 163 1.79 -6.68 -1.08
CA TYR A 163 2.43 -7.12 0.14
C TYR A 163 3.39 -6.04 0.65
N ASP A 164 3.06 -5.45 1.80
CA ASP A 164 3.86 -4.40 2.45
C ASP A 164 4.95 -4.98 3.36
N PHE A 165 4.89 -6.27 3.65
CA PHE A 165 5.88 -6.99 4.45
C PHE A 165 6.14 -6.38 5.84
N GLU A 166 5.10 -5.79 6.44
CA GLU A 166 5.13 -5.17 7.77
C GLU A 166 5.08 -6.18 8.92
N GLY A 167 5.95 -7.20 8.88
CA GLY A 167 5.97 -8.31 9.83
C GLY A 167 5.11 -9.51 9.44
N ASP A 168 4.40 -9.46 8.32
CA ASP A 168 3.53 -10.52 7.83
C ASP A 168 3.54 -10.61 6.29
N GLY A 169 2.91 -11.66 5.75
CA GLY A 169 2.75 -11.88 4.31
C GLY A 169 1.34 -11.57 3.82
N ASN A 170 0.56 -10.75 4.55
CA ASN A 170 -0.84 -10.54 4.21
C ASN A 170 -1.00 -9.76 2.91
N ASP A 171 -1.99 -10.14 2.11
CA ASP A 171 -2.36 -9.41 0.91
C ASP A 171 -3.16 -8.17 1.28
N VAL A 172 -2.49 -7.03 1.22
CA VAL A 172 -3.06 -5.73 1.55
C VAL A 172 -3.87 -5.14 0.41
N SER A 173 -3.90 -5.77 -0.76
CA SER A 173 -4.85 -5.42 -1.82
C SER A 173 -6.31 -5.71 -1.43
N GLY A 174 -6.54 -6.59 -0.46
CA GLY A 174 -7.89 -7.00 -0.08
C GLY A 174 -8.51 -8.09 -0.96
N ASN A 175 -7.74 -8.67 -1.88
CA ASN A 175 -8.18 -9.81 -2.70
C ASN A 175 -7.91 -11.16 -2.05
N SER A 176 -7.36 -11.16 -0.82
CA SER A 176 -7.15 -12.35 0.01
C SER A 176 -6.16 -13.36 -0.61
N ASN A 177 -5.15 -12.86 -1.33
CA ASN A 177 -4.03 -13.66 -1.82
C ASN A 177 -2.87 -13.71 -0.81
N ASP A 178 -3.18 -13.90 0.49
CA ASP A 178 -2.18 -13.88 1.56
C ASP A 178 -1.06 -14.90 1.32
N LEU A 179 0.18 -14.48 1.55
CA LEU A 179 1.36 -15.34 1.54
C LEU A 179 1.55 -16.01 2.89
N THR A 180 1.90 -17.30 2.85
CA THR A 180 2.46 -18.00 4.00
C THR A 180 3.97 -17.82 4.02
N ILE A 181 4.51 -17.29 5.13
CA ILE A 181 5.95 -17.15 5.34
C ILE A 181 6.54 -18.49 5.79
N VAL A 182 7.60 -18.95 5.12
CA VAL A 182 8.35 -20.16 5.46
C VAL A 182 9.82 -19.80 5.67
N GLY A 183 10.23 -19.70 6.93
CA GLY A 183 11.61 -19.45 7.34
C GLY A 183 12.06 -17.98 7.27
N ALA A 184 11.57 -17.20 6.30
CA ALA A 184 11.96 -15.80 6.09
C ALA A 184 11.63 -14.87 7.27
N ASP A 185 12.43 -13.83 7.46
CA ASP A 185 12.24 -12.79 8.49
C ASP A 185 11.69 -11.50 7.88
N CYS A 186 10.39 -11.24 8.08
CA CYS A 186 9.70 -10.04 7.63
C CYS A 186 9.69 -8.89 8.65
N SER A 187 10.60 -8.92 9.62
CA SER A 187 10.75 -7.86 10.63
C SER A 187 12.05 -7.06 10.49
N VAL A 188 12.81 -7.30 9.42
CA VAL A 188 14.03 -6.53 9.12
C VAL A 188 13.68 -5.18 8.52
N ALA A 189 14.61 -4.23 8.55
CA ALA A 189 14.41 -2.93 7.92
C ALA A 189 14.25 -3.07 6.40
N GLY A 190 13.09 -2.64 5.89
CA GLY A 190 12.78 -2.59 4.46
C GLY A 190 13.25 -1.27 3.82
N LYS A 191 12.85 -1.07 2.57
CA LYS A 191 12.90 0.24 1.92
C LYS A 191 11.94 1.20 2.60
N LYS A 192 10.77 0.69 2.97
CA LYS A 192 9.70 1.35 3.73
C LYS A 192 9.35 0.44 4.90
N GLY A 193 9.39 0.99 6.12
CA GLY A 193 9.08 0.19 7.31
C GLY A 193 9.91 -1.09 7.39
N ASN A 194 9.23 -2.24 7.41
CA ASN A 194 9.88 -3.54 7.40
C ASN A 194 9.92 -4.15 5.99
N GLY A 195 10.82 -5.08 5.76
CA GLY A 195 10.85 -5.92 4.56
C GLY A 195 11.08 -7.38 4.94
N CYS A 196 10.99 -8.27 3.95
CA CYS A 196 11.27 -9.69 4.12
C CYS A 196 12.68 -10.05 3.68
N LEU A 197 13.52 -10.43 4.64
CA LEU A 197 14.82 -11.04 4.40
C LEU A 197 14.64 -12.51 4.03
N LEU A 198 15.26 -12.89 2.92
CA LEU A 198 15.40 -14.25 2.41
C LEU A 198 16.90 -14.57 2.40
N ASP A 199 17.34 -15.50 3.25
CA ASP A 199 18.74 -15.88 3.41
C ASP A 199 19.01 -17.27 2.81
N LYS A 200 19.76 -17.26 1.71
CA LYS A 200 20.18 -18.45 0.97
C LYS A 200 21.13 -19.38 1.75
N SER A 201 21.75 -18.90 2.82
CA SER A 201 22.80 -19.61 3.57
C SER A 201 22.27 -20.59 4.64
N VAL A 202 21.01 -20.45 5.05
CA VAL A 202 20.46 -21.16 6.22
C VAL A 202 19.43 -22.23 5.88
N SER A 203 18.49 -21.98 4.94
CA SER A 203 17.50 -22.96 4.47
C SER A 203 16.76 -22.47 3.21
N PHE A 204 15.85 -23.28 2.66
CA PHE A 204 14.91 -22.81 1.63
C PHE A 204 13.90 -21.85 2.27
N GLU A 205 14.27 -20.59 2.42
CA GLU A 205 13.36 -19.54 2.86
C GLU A 205 12.54 -19.05 1.67
N TYR A 206 11.24 -18.87 1.88
CA TYR A 206 10.32 -18.38 0.86
C TYR A 206 9.01 -17.90 1.46
N LEU A 207 8.25 -17.18 0.64
CA LEU A 207 6.86 -16.87 0.89
C LEU A 207 6.01 -17.51 -0.20
N ILE A 208 4.83 -18.03 0.12
CA ILE A 208 4.01 -18.78 -0.85
C ILE A 208 2.51 -18.46 -0.76
N ALA A 209 1.87 -18.26 -1.91
CA ALA A 209 0.42 -18.27 -2.07
C ALA A 209 0.06 -19.41 -3.02
N ASN A 210 -0.53 -20.48 -2.47
CA ASN A 210 -0.87 -21.69 -3.22
C ASN A 210 -2.23 -22.26 -2.76
N PRO A 211 -3.29 -22.22 -3.60
CA PRO A 211 -3.30 -21.67 -4.96
C PRO A 211 -3.43 -20.14 -4.97
N MET A 212 -2.77 -19.48 -5.93
CA MET A 212 -3.04 -18.09 -6.30
C MET A 212 -4.09 -18.05 -7.42
N THR A 213 -5.35 -18.01 -7.02
CA THR A 213 -6.51 -18.21 -7.93
C THR A 213 -6.73 -17.10 -8.94
N SER A 214 -6.27 -15.88 -8.64
CA SER A 214 -6.54 -14.66 -9.43
C SER A 214 -5.31 -14.13 -10.19
N PHE A 215 -4.28 -14.96 -10.37
CA PHE A 215 -3.07 -14.54 -11.10
C PHE A 215 -3.42 -14.05 -12.51
N PRO A 216 -2.84 -12.92 -12.99
CA PRO A 216 -3.15 -12.39 -14.31
C PRO A 216 -2.86 -13.36 -15.45
N SER A 217 -3.65 -13.30 -16.52
CA SER A 217 -3.55 -14.25 -17.65
C SER A 217 -3.05 -13.64 -18.96
N THR A 218 -3.52 -12.44 -19.34
CA THR A 218 -3.22 -11.83 -20.65
C THR A 218 -2.49 -10.50 -20.59
N SER A 219 -2.38 -9.91 -19.41
CA SER A 219 -1.56 -8.72 -19.17
C SER A 219 -1.20 -8.66 -17.70
N ILE A 220 0.03 -8.27 -17.41
CA ILE A 220 0.54 -8.23 -16.04
C ILE A 220 1.53 -7.08 -15.87
N THR A 221 1.50 -6.49 -14.67
CA THR A 221 2.65 -5.76 -14.12
C THR A 221 2.98 -6.36 -12.76
N VAL A 222 4.24 -6.70 -12.56
CA VAL A 222 4.78 -7.02 -11.22
C VAL A 222 5.82 -5.97 -10.89
N GLU A 223 5.72 -5.38 -9.71
CA GLU A 223 6.71 -4.43 -9.20
C GLU A 223 7.00 -4.70 -7.73
N PHE A 224 8.22 -4.38 -7.30
CA PHE A 224 8.69 -4.55 -5.92
C PHE A 224 9.99 -3.78 -5.71
N TRP A 225 10.27 -3.43 -4.46
CA TRP A 225 11.60 -3.03 -4.03
C TRP A 225 12.42 -4.27 -3.69
N MET A 226 13.70 -4.22 -4.04
CA MET A 226 14.65 -5.25 -3.66
C MET A 226 15.99 -4.68 -3.23
N TRP A 227 16.65 -5.38 -2.32
CA TRP A 227 18.04 -5.19 -1.95
C TRP A 227 18.75 -6.54 -1.98
N SER A 228 19.91 -6.62 -2.64
CA SER A 228 20.71 -7.84 -2.65
C SER A 228 22.19 -7.52 -2.82
N SER A 229 23.03 -8.35 -2.19
CA SER A 229 24.47 -8.42 -2.46
C SER A 229 24.85 -9.66 -3.28
N ASP A 230 23.89 -10.50 -3.68
CA ASP A 230 24.16 -11.70 -4.45
C ASP A 230 24.59 -11.32 -5.87
N THR A 231 25.70 -11.87 -6.29
CA THR A 231 26.24 -11.69 -7.65
C THR A 231 26.16 -12.98 -8.47
N TYR A 232 25.56 -14.02 -7.89
CA TYR A 232 25.40 -15.33 -8.48
C TYR A 232 24.18 -15.37 -9.40
N THR A 233 24.36 -15.95 -10.60
CA THR A 233 23.28 -16.21 -11.57
C THR A 233 22.24 -17.18 -11.02
N TYR A 234 20.99 -17.08 -11.45
CA TYR A 234 19.83 -17.88 -11.03
C TYR A 234 19.18 -17.48 -9.71
N SER A 235 19.23 -16.22 -9.29
CA SER A 235 18.55 -15.74 -8.09
C SER A 235 17.14 -15.24 -8.42
N TRP A 236 16.08 -15.84 -7.86
CA TRP A 236 14.68 -15.57 -8.24
C TRP A 236 13.82 -14.96 -7.11
N PRO A 237 13.65 -13.62 -7.09
CA PRO A 237 12.75 -12.96 -6.15
C PRO A 237 11.29 -13.36 -6.35
N VAL A 238 10.82 -13.50 -7.60
CA VAL A 238 9.42 -13.81 -7.92
C VAL A 238 9.35 -14.96 -8.92
N SER A 239 8.63 -16.02 -8.53
CA SER A 239 8.34 -17.18 -9.37
C SER A 239 6.85 -17.53 -9.29
N TYR A 240 6.25 -17.91 -10.41
CA TYR A 240 4.90 -18.43 -10.49
C TYR A 240 4.84 -19.64 -11.43
N ALA A 241 4.49 -20.78 -10.83
CA ALA A 241 4.28 -22.04 -11.55
C ALA A 241 2.80 -22.39 -11.60
N SER A 242 2.37 -22.99 -12.71
CA SER A 242 1.00 -23.47 -12.90
C SER A 242 0.97 -24.91 -13.37
N THR A 243 -0.24 -25.39 -13.71
CA THR A 243 -0.41 -26.72 -14.32
C THR A 243 0.12 -26.79 -15.76
N ALA A 244 0.41 -25.65 -16.39
CA ALA A 244 0.98 -25.62 -17.73
C ALA A 244 2.50 -25.77 -17.74
N THR A 245 3.19 -25.07 -16.84
CA THR A 245 4.66 -25.05 -16.72
C THR A 245 5.06 -24.49 -15.36
N ASP A 246 6.24 -24.89 -14.91
CA ASP A 246 6.92 -24.36 -13.73
C ASP A 246 7.41 -22.92 -13.91
N ASN A 247 7.70 -22.51 -15.15
CA ASN A 247 8.13 -21.17 -15.57
C ASN A 247 7.00 -20.37 -16.25
N ASP A 248 5.80 -20.37 -15.65
CA ASP A 248 4.63 -19.71 -16.27
C ASP A 248 4.69 -18.18 -16.15
N PHE A 249 5.22 -17.67 -15.03
CA PHE A 249 5.67 -16.29 -14.93
C PHE A 249 6.82 -16.19 -13.92
N GLY A 250 7.80 -15.33 -14.17
CA GLY A 250 8.89 -15.12 -13.21
C GLY A 250 9.66 -13.83 -13.48
N VAL A 251 10.22 -13.25 -12.43
CA VAL A 251 11.09 -12.06 -12.49
C VAL A 251 12.30 -12.31 -11.60
N GLY A 252 13.49 -12.37 -12.18
CA GLY A 252 14.70 -12.77 -11.43
C GLY A 252 15.97 -12.85 -12.26
N ASP A 253 16.86 -13.78 -11.91
CA ASP A 253 18.25 -13.90 -12.37
C ASP A 253 19.14 -12.72 -11.92
N ILE A 254 19.21 -12.42 -10.61
CA ILE A 254 19.93 -11.26 -10.01
C ILE A 254 21.49 -11.37 -10.11
N PRO A 255 22.08 -11.45 -11.30
CA PRO A 255 23.06 -10.45 -11.71
C PRO A 255 22.64 -9.66 -12.96
N SER A 256 21.50 -10.01 -13.57
CA SER A 256 20.83 -9.28 -14.63
C SER A 256 19.36 -9.67 -14.68
N ILE A 257 18.44 -8.73 -14.48
CA ILE A 257 17.02 -9.08 -14.44
C ILE A 257 16.51 -9.68 -15.76
N ASP A 258 15.80 -10.81 -15.60
CA ASP A 258 15.13 -11.61 -16.60
C ASP A 258 13.66 -11.78 -16.25
N VAL A 259 12.84 -11.98 -17.29
CA VAL A 259 11.39 -12.20 -17.16
C VAL A 259 10.99 -13.43 -17.97
N TRP A 260 10.28 -14.37 -17.33
CA TRP A 260 9.64 -15.50 -17.98
C TRP A 260 8.15 -15.28 -18.14
N VAL A 261 7.61 -15.69 -19.30
CA VAL A 261 6.17 -15.74 -19.54
C VAL A 261 5.80 -16.99 -20.33
N GLY A 262 5.03 -17.91 -19.74
CA GLY A 262 4.55 -19.12 -20.39
C GLY A 262 5.67 -20.03 -20.92
N ASN A 263 6.73 -20.22 -20.13
CA ASN A 263 7.96 -20.95 -20.49
C ASN A 263 8.77 -20.34 -21.66
N ASP A 264 8.46 -19.09 -22.03
CA ASP A 264 9.27 -18.29 -22.94
C ASP A 264 10.14 -17.32 -22.10
N ARG A 265 11.46 -17.49 -22.18
CA ARG A 265 12.41 -16.59 -21.51
C ARG A 265 12.47 -15.34 -22.33
N GLY A 266 11.82 -14.28 -21.87
CA GLY A 266 11.73 -13.02 -22.58
C GLY A 266 13.11 -12.46 -22.89
N VAL A 267 13.91 -12.12 -21.87
CA VAL A 267 15.21 -11.46 -22.09
C VAL A 267 16.13 -11.46 -20.87
N THR A 268 17.40 -11.11 -21.12
CA THR A 268 18.41 -10.72 -20.12
C THR A 268 18.77 -9.24 -20.22
N SER A 269 18.46 -8.45 -19.20
CA SER A 269 18.67 -6.98 -19.20
C SER A 269 20.15 -6.55 -19.21
N GLY A 270 21.05 -7.41 -18.73
CA GLY A 270 22.47 -7.09 -18.53
C GLY A 270 22.75 -6.08 -17.42
N VAL A 271 21.75 -5.70 -16.61
CA VAL A 271 21.89 -4.70 -15.54
C VAL A 271 22.09 -5.39 -14.19
N ALA A 272 23.26 -5.18 -13.58
CA ALA A 272 23.56 -5.68 -12.24
C ALA A 272 22.63 -5.10 -11.17
N LEU A 273 22.12 -5.98 -10.32
CA LEU A 273 21.21 -5.67 -9.20
C LEU A 273 21.76 -6.17 -7.84
N GLY A 274 22.86 -6.94 -7.85
CA GLY A 274 23.59 -7.40 -6.67
C GLY A 274 24.60 -6.40 -6.11
N ASP A 275 24.32 -5.10 -6.21
CA ASP A 275 25.25 -4.03 -5.85
C ASP A 275 25.10 -3.51 -4.42
N SER A 276 24.34 -4.24 -3.59
CA SER A 276 24.02 -3.89 -2.20
C SER A 276 23.27 -2.56 -2.08
N GLN A 277 22.48 -2.18 -3.09
CA GLN A 277 21.59 -1.02 -3.05
C GLN A 277 20.12 -1.43 -3.19
N TRP A 278 19.23 -0.55 -2.73
CA TRP A 278 17.80 -0.69 -2.94
C TRP A 278 17.44 -0.26 -4.35
N HIS A 279 16.72 -1.12 -5.06
CA HIS A 279 16.18 -0.84 -6.39
C HIS A 279 14.70 -1.13 -6.46
N HIS A 280 13.96 -0.23 -7.10
CA HIS A 280 12.60 -0.51 -7.50
C HIS A 280 12.62 -1.21 -8.86
N ILE A 281 12.03 -2.39 -8.92
CA ILE A 281 11.95 -3.21 -10.12
C ILE A 281 10.50 -3.27 -10.56
N ALA A 282 10.25 -3.12 -11.86
CA ALA A 282 8.96 -3.44 -12.45
C ALA A 282 9.13 -4.19 -13.77
N ALA A 283 8.29 -5.19 -14.01
CA ALA A 283 8.20 -5.92 -15.26
C ALA A 283 6.75 -5.89 -15.75
N THR A 284 6.55 -5.51 -17.01
CA THR A 284 5.23 -5.49 -17.64
C THR A 284 5.20 -6.45 -18.82
N TRP A 285 4.09 -7.14 -19.03
CA TRP A 285 3.87 -7.97 -20.23
C TRP A 285 2.43 -7.88 -20.73
N GLN A 286 2.25 -7.93 -22.05
CA GLN A 286 0.94 -7.98 -22.70
C GLN A 286 0.86 -9.05 -23.79
N SER A 287 -0.13 -9.92 -23.71
CA SER A 287 -0.35 -11.03 -24.64
C SER A 287 -0.60 -10.60 -26.09
N SER A 288 -1.32 -9.49 -26.33
CA SER A 288 -1.81 -9.14 -27.67
C SER A 288 -0.72 -8.99 -28.74
N ASP A 289 0.45 -8.51 -28.33
CA ASP A 289 1.63 -8.28 -29.17
C ASP A 289 2.92 -8.84 -28.53
N GLY A 290 2.82 -9.45 -27.35
CA GLY A 290 3.92 -9.98 -26.57
C GLY A 290 4.81 -8.90 -25.94
N ALA A 291 4.42 -7.62 -26.00
CA ALA A 291 5.26 -6.53 -25.54
C ALA A 291 5.67 -6.71 -24.07
N LEU A 292 6.97 -6.66 -23.82
CA LEU A 292 7.59 -6.88 -22.53
C LEU A 292 8.54 -5.72 -22.21
N PHE A 293 8.42 -5.13 -21.03
CA PHE A 293 9.27 -4.03 -20.59
C PHE A 293 9.79 -4.29 -19.19
N ILE A 294 11.02 -3.86 -18.94
CA ILE A 294 11.66 -3.94 -17.63
C ILE A 294 12.09 -2.53 -17.21
N TYR A 295 11.77 -2.17 -15.97
CA TYR A 295 12.07 -0.88 -15.38
C TYR A 295 12.93 -1.06 -14.13
N LYS A 296 13.92 -0.18 -13.96
CA LYS A 296 14.72 -0.02 -12.75
C LYS A 296 14.61 1.42 -12.27
N ASP A 297 14.27 1.60 -11.01
CA ASP A 297 14.15 2.91 -10.34
C ASP A 297 13.24 3.89 -11.12
N GLY A 298 12.14 3.35 -11.68
CA GLY A 298 11.14 4.13 -12.43
C GLY A 298 11.54 4.48 -13.87
N VAL A 299 12.65 3.92 -14.38
CA VAL A 299 13.14 4.15 -15.74
C VAL A 299 13.15 2.84 -16.51
N GLU A 300 12.62 2.84 -17.73
CA GLU A 300 12.72 1.69 -18.64
C GLU A 300 14.20 1.42 -18.96
N ILE A 301 14.65 0.21 -18.65
CA ILE A 301 16.02 -0.25 -18.94
C ILE A 301 16.06 -1.27 -20.08
N HIS A 302 14.91 -1.85 -20.41
CA HIS A 302 14.83 -2.87 -21.45
C HIS A 302 13.41 -3.01 -22.03
N SER A 303 13.31 -3.41 -23.30
CA SER A 303 12.08 -3.73 -24.00
C SER A 303 12.30 -4.90 -24.96
N ASP A 304 11.35 -5.83 -25.03
CA ASP A 304 11.37 -6.95 -25.99
C ASP A 304 9.95 -7.49 -26.25
N THR A 305 9.85 -8.65 -26.87
CA THR A 305 8.61 -9.39 -27.13
C THR A 305 8.75 -10.83 -26.64
N ALA A 306 7.81 -11.30 -25.82
CA ALA A 306 7.75 -12.67 -25.33
C ALA A 306 6.32 -13.21 -25.42
N SER A 307 6.16 -14.49 -25.71
CA SER A 307 4.87 -15.19 -25.64
C SER A 307 3.70 -14.47 -26.34
N SER A 308 3.95 -13.87 -27.53
CA SER A 308 2.90 -13.14 -28.28
C SER A 308 1.72 -14.05 -28.63
N GLY A 309 0.52 -13.64 -28.24
CA GLY A 309 -0.72 -14.42 -28.33
C GLY A 309 -0.85 -15.54 -27.30
N GLY A 310 0.13 -15.68 -26.40
CA GLY A 310 0.15 -16.64 -25.30
C GLY A 310 -0.64 -16.18 -24.09
N SER A 311 -0.65 -16.99 -23.03
CA SER A 311 -1.35 -16.69 -21.78
C SER A 311 -0.65 -17.34 -20.60
N ILE A 312 -0.67 -16.67 -19.46
CA ILE A 312 -0.30 -17.25 -18.17
C ILE A 312 -1.50 -18.03 -17.63
N THR A 313 -1.27 -19.25 -17.15
CA THR A 313 -2.33 -20.12 -16.63
C THR A 313 -2.61 -19.79 -15.16
N GLY A 314 -3.84 -19.37 -14.85
CA GLY A 314 -4.26 -19.05 -13.49
C GLY A 314 -4.41 -20.28 -12.57
N GLY A 315 -4.48 -20.05 -11.25
CA GLY A 315 -4.69 -21.09 -10.25
C GLY A 315 -3.44 -21.89 -9.86
N GLY A 316 -2.26 -21.39 -10.23
CA GLY A 316 -0.96 -21.92 -9.86
C GLY A 316 -0.51 -21.49 -8.46
N SER A 317 0.81 -21.47 -8.25
CA SER A 317 1.45 -21.11 -6.99
C SER A 317 2.41 -19.94 -7.22
N LEU A 318 2.20 -18.84 -6.52
CA LEU A 318 3.19 -17.75 -6.41
C LEU A 318 4.16 -18.08 -5.29
N VAL A 319 5.45 -18.02 -5.59
CA VAL A 319 6.54 -18.18 -4.63
C VAL A 319 7.47 -16.98 -4.72
N LEU A 320 7.79 -16.40 -3.57
CA LEU A 320 8.81 -15.36 -3.44
C LEU A 320 10.07 -15.96 -2.85
N GLY A 321 11.21 -15.71 -3.49
CA GLY A 321 12.53 -16.07 -3.01
C GLY A 321 13.09 -17.41 -3.51
N GLN A 322 12.35 -18.15 -4.34
CA GLN A 322 12.79 -19.43 -4.90
C GLN A 322 12.33 -19.59 -6.34
N ASP A 323 13.18 -20.22 -7.15
CA ASP A 323 12.79 -20.79 -8.44
C ASP A 323 11.97 -22.06 -8.26
N GLN A 324 10.95 -22.25 -9.09
CA GLN A 324 10.09 -23.42 -9.04
C GLN A 324 10.43 -24.40 -10.17
N ASP A 325 10.68 -25.66 -9.80
CA ASP A 325 10.70 -26.80 -10.74
C ASP A 325 9.38 -27.61 -10.68
N SER A 326 8.43 -27.16 -9.84
CA SER A 326 7.07 -27.70 -9.72
C SER A 326 6.17 -26.71 -8.97
N ILE A 327 4.85 -26.88 -9.07
CA ILE A 327 3.88 -26.04 -8.35
C ILE A 327 4.16 -26.09 -6.83
N GLY A 328 4.61 -24.96 -6.28
CA GLY A 328 4.91 -24.77 -4.86
C GLY A 328 6.13 -25.53 -4.32
N GLY A 329 7.05 -26.01 -5.15
CA GLY A 329 8.20 -26.76 -4.63
C GLY A 329 9.24 -27.23 -5.64
N THR A 330 10.03 -28.23 -5.21
CA THR A 330 11.23 -28.73 -5.91
C THR A 330 12.32 -27.65 -6.03
N PHE A 331 12.45 -26.84 -4.97
CA PHE A 331 13.42 -25.74 -4.90
C PHE A 331 14.87 -26.26 -4.89
N GLN A 332 15.77 -25.48 -5.49
CA GLN A 332 17.20 -25.73 -5.46
C GLN A 332 17.94 -24.56 -4.81
N SER A 333 18.82 -24.83 -3.84
CA SER A 333 19.45 -23.76 -3.05
C SER A 333 20.33 -22.86 -3.91
N ALA A 334 20.82 -23.35 -5.05
CA ALA A 334 21.57 -22.55 -6.00
C ALA A 334 20.71 -21.48 -6.69
N GLN A 335 19.39 -21.72 -6.77
CA GLN A 335 18.43 -20.88 -7.48
C GLN A 335 17.60 -19.97 -6.55
N SER A 336 17.90 -19.95 -5.26
CA SER A 336 17.19 -19.10 -4.30
C SER A 336 17.65 -17.66 -4.40
N TYR A 337 16.73 -16.75 -4.11
CA TYR A 337 17.06 -15.36 -3.85
C TYR A 337 17.82 -15.22 -2.53
N ASP A 338 18.70 -14.22 -2.47
CA ASP A 338 19.43 -13.83 -1.26
C ASP A 338 19.38 -12.32 -1.15
N GLY A 339 18.62 -11.81 -0.19
CA GLY A 339 18.37 -10.38 -0.05
C GLY A 339 17.04 -10.05 0.62
N ILE A 340 16.66 -8.79 0.53
CA ILE A 340 15.42 -8.25 1.10
C ILE A 340 14.48 -7.88 -0.04
N ILE A 341 13.20 -8.21 0.09
CA ILE A 341 12.12 -7.71 -0.76
C ILE A 341 11.18 -6.83 0.05
N ASP A 342 10.58 -5.84 -0.61
CA ASP A 342 9.68 -4.88 0.01
C ASP A 342 8.62 -4.36 -0.99
N GLU A 343 7.44 -3.96 -0.50
CA GLU A 343 6.33 -3.34 -1.25
C GLU A 343 6.03 -4.03 -2.61
N LEU A 344 5.78 -5.35 -2.60
CA LEU A 344 5.48 -6.09 -3.84
C LEU A 344 4.02 -5.88 -4.26
N ALA A 345 3.79 -5.57 -5.54
CA ALA A 345 2.46 -5.45 -6.12
C ALA A 345 2.33 -6.17 -7.47
N ILE A 346 1.15 -6.75 -7.71
CA ILE A 346 0.79 -7.45 -8.94
C ILE A 346 -0.50 -6.86 -9.49
N TYR A 347 -0.49 -6.46 -10.77
CA TYR A 347 -1.63 -5.88 -11.48
C TYR A 347 -1.99 -6.75 -12.67
N ASN A 348 -3.28 -6.85 -13.02
CA ASN A 348 -3.76 -7.56 -14.22
C ASN A 348 -3.79 -6.70 -15.50
N ARG A 349 -2.99 -5.62 -15.53
CA ARG A 349 -2.82 -4.72 -16.67
C ARG A 349 -1.36 -4.29 -16.80
N VAL A 350 -1.05 -3.65 -17.91
CA VAL A 350 0.21 -2.90 -18.09
C VAL A 350 0.07 -1.53 -17.41
N LEU A 351 0.91 -1.26 -16.41
CA LEU A 351 1.07 0.08 -15.87
C LEU A 351 1.79 0.97 -16.88
N THR A 352 1.44 2.25 -16.90
CA THR A 352 2.14 3.24 -17.73
C THR A 352 3.51 3.57 -17.14
N PRO A 353 4.48 4.02 -17.96
CA PRO A 353 5.79 4.45 -17.45
C PRO A 353 5.69 5.54 -16.37
N GLN A 354 4.67 6.40 -16.43
CA GLN A 354 4.46 7.44 -15.43
C GLN A 354 3.98 6.87 -14.10
N GLU A 355 3.08 5.89 -14.10
CA GLU A 355 2.64 5.20 -12.88
C GLU A 355 3.81 4.50 -12.19
N ILE A 356 4.59 3.71 -12.94
CA ILE A 356 5.78 3.02 -12.43
C ILE A 356 6.80 4.02 -11.86
N LYS A 357 7.01 5.14 -12.56
CA LYS A 357 7.91 6.20 -12.08
C LYS A 357 7.42 6.87 -10.80
N ASP A 358 6.11 7.00 -10.62
CA ASP A 358 5.54 7.58 -9.41
C ASP A 358 5.63 6.60 -8.24
N HIS A 359 5.45 5.30 -8.48
CA HIS A 359 5.63 4.24 -7.48
C HIS A 359 7.11 4.12 -7.04
N ALA A 360 8.07 4.29 -7.95
CA ALA A 360 9.50 4.20 -7.65
C ALA A 360 10.07 5.39 -6.83
N LYS A 361 9.34 6.49 -6.66
CA LYS A 361 9.78 7.65 -5.86
C LYS A 361 9.63 7.45 -4.36
N ILE A 362 8.95 6.37 -3.98
CA ILE A 362 8.50 6.12 -2.62
C ILE A 362 9.71 5.82 -1.75
#